data_AF-A0A392V200-F1
#
_entry.id   AF-A0A392V200-F1
#
_cell.length_a   1.000
_cell.length_b   1.000
_cell.length_c   1.000
_cell.angle_alpha   90.00
_cell.angle_beta   90.00
_cell.angle_gamma   90.00
#
_symmetry.space_group_name_H-M   'P 1'
#
loop_
_entity.id
_entity.type
_entity.pdbx_description
1 polymer ?
#
loop_
_entity_poly.entity_id
_entity_poly.type
_entity_poly.pdbx_seq_one_letter_code
_entity_poly.pdbx_strand_id
1 'polypeptide(L)' 'CEESFQELKRRLTIAPVLTLPDAKEPFVVYCNASKMGLGGVLMQKGKVAAYALRQLKTHERNYPTHDLELAAVV' A
#
# COMPACT_ATOMS: atom_id res chain seq x y z
N CYS A 1 -24.41 -2.45 1.02
CA CYS A 1 -23.20 -3.11 0.49
C CYS A 1 -22.73 -2.50 -0.82
N GLU A 2 -23.62 -2.35 -1.82
CA GLU A 2 -23.24 -1.79 -3.13
C GLU A 2 -22.73 -0.34 -3.05
N GLU A 3 -23.43 0.56 -2.34
CA GLU A 3 -23.01 1.96 -2.21
C GLU A 3 -21.64 2.13 -1.55
N SER A 4 -21.34 1.37 -0.48
CA SER A 4 -20.03 1.41 0.18
C SER A 4 -18.91 0.92 -0.73
N PHE A 5 -19.19 -0.08 -1.57
CA PHE A 5 -18.22 -0.60 -2.53
C PHE A 5 -18.01 0.36 -3.69
N GLN A 6 -19.07 1.02 -4.18
CA GLN A 6 -18.98 2.06 -5.20
C GLN A 6 -18.26 3.31 -4.67
N GLU A 7 -18.49 3.71 -3.41
CA GLU A 7 -17.74 4.79 -2.76
C GLU A 7 -16.27 4.41 -2.56
N LEU A 8 -15.98 3.16 -2.20
CA LEU A 8 -14.59 2.66 -2.14
C LEU A 8 -13.92 2.72 -3.51
N LYS A 9 -14.58 2.22 -4.56
CA LYS A 9 -14.10 2.35 -5.95
C LYS A 9 -13.89 3.80 -6.30
N ARG A 10 -14.83 4.69 -5.98
CA ARG A 10 -14.74 6.13 -6.25
C ARG A 10 -13.54 6.75 -5.55
N ARG A 11 -13.31 6.45 -4.27
CA ARG A 11 -12.12 6.93 -3.53
C ARG A 11 -10.81 6.35 -4.06
N LEU A 12 -10.83 5.14 -4.62
CA LEU A 12 -9.66 4.50 -5.23
C LEU A 12 -9.41 4.98 -6.68
N THR A 13 -10.45 5.37 -7.42
CA THR A 13 -10.38 5.81 -8.83
C THR A 13 -10.30 7.32 -8.98
N ILE A 14 -10.80 8.08 -8.01
CA ILE A 14 -10.35 9.46 -7.79
C ILE A 14 -8.94 9.33 -7.26
N ALA A 15 -7.99 9.16 -8.19
CA ALA A 15 -6.59 9.08 -7.87
C ALA A 15 -6.27 10.26 -6.93
N PRO A 16 -5.79 10.02 -5.69
CA PRO A 16 -5.15 11.10 -4.98
C PRO A 16 -4.03 11.54 -5.91
N VAL A 17 -4.07 12.81 -6.34
CA VAL A 17 -3.09 13.38 -7.26
C VAL A 17 -1.72 12.98 -6.73
N LEU A 18 -1.09 12.01 -7.39
CA LEU A 18 0.19 11.47 -6.98
C LEU A 18 1.12 12.66 -7.02
N THR A 19 1.49 13.13 -5.84
CA THR A 19 2.29 14.34 -5.75
C THR A 19 3.67 13.96 -6.22
N LEU A 20 4.29 14.79 -7.06
CA LEU A 20 5.64 14.54 -7.51
C LEU A 20 6.55 14.38 -6.28
N PRO A 21 7.21 13.22 -6.13
CA PRO A 21 8.05 12.97 -4.97
C PRO A 21 9.25 13.92 -5.00
N ASP A 22 9.52 14.58 -3.88
CA ASP A 22 10.72 15.40 -3.71
C ASP A 22 11.81 14.57 -3.04
N ALA A 23 12.89 14.29 -3.77
CA ALA A 23 14.01 13.48 -3.26
C ALA A 23 14.78 14.14 -2.10
N LYS A 24 14.58 15.45 -1.86
CA LYS A 24 15.26 16.18 -0.77
C LYS A 24 14.53 16.10 0.57
N GLU A 25 13.31 15.60 0.57
CA GLU A 25 12.41 15.63 1.71
C GLU A 25 12.13 14.20 2.17
N PRO A 26 11.92 13.98 3.48
CA PRO A 26 11.73 12.64 4.01
C PRO A 26 10.42 12.03 3.49
N PHE A 27 10.48 10.74 3.22
CA PHE A 27 9.30 9.92 2.91
C PHE A 27 8.86 9.14 4.13
N VAL A 28 7.57 8.92 4.24
CA VAL A 28 6.97 8.00 5.20
C VAL A 28 6.36 6.85 4.43
N VAL A 29 6.81 5.63 4.70
CA VAL A 29 6.27 4.42 4.10
C VAL A 29 5.31 3.76 5.08
N TYR A 30 4.07 3.54 4.66
CA TYR A 30 3.10 2.74 5.38
C TYR A 30 2.99 1.38 4.72
N CYS A 31 3.46 0.34 5.41
CA CYS A 31 3.38 -1.04 4.95
C CYS A 31 2.19 -1.75 5.58
N ASN A 32 1.51 -2.59 4.81
CA ASN A 32 0.48 -3.50 5.28
C ASN A 32 0.67 -4.88 4.66
N ALA A 33 0.45 -5.92 5.44
CA ALA A 33 0.56 -7.29 4.99
C ALA A 33 -0.77 -8.03 5.16
N SER A 34 -1.09 -8.88 4.20
CA SER A 34 -2.25 -9.78 4.26
C SER A 34 -1.86 -11.15 3.72
N LYS A 35 -2.68 -12.17 3.99
CA LYS A 35 -2.48 -13.53 3.43
C LYS A 35 -2.56 -13.60 1.89
N MET A 36 -3.01 -12.53 1.24
CA MET A 36 -3.13 -12.47 -0.22
C MET A 36 -2.01 -11.64 -0.89
N GLY A 37 -1.44 -10.69 -0.17
CA GLY A 37 -0.54 -9.70 -0.76
C GLY A 37 0.00 -8.72 0.26
N LEU A 38 1.08 -8.07 -0.13
CA LEU A 38 1.77 -7.00 0.58
C LEU A 38 1.42 -5.68 -0.10
N GLY A 39 1.09 -4.67 0.69
CA GLY A 39 0.79 -3.33 0.23
C GLY A 39 1.69 -2.31 0.92
N GLY A 40 2.02 -1.25 0.20
CA GLY A 40 2.79 -0.12 0.69
C GLY A 40 2.23 1.19 0.14
N VAL A 41 2.22 2.22 0.96
CA VAL A 41 1.91 3.60 0.54
C VAL A 41 3.10 4.47 0.87
N LEU A 42 3.64 5.13 -0.15
CA LEU A 42 4.67 6.15 0.01
C LEU A 42 3.98 7.50 0.19
N MET A 43 4.23 8.15 1.32
CA MET A 43 3.66 9.45 1.67
C MET A 43 4.74 10.50 1.91
N GLN A 44 4.43 11.73 1.53
CA GLN A 44 5.28 12.89 1.76
C GLN A 44 4.41 14.11 2.02
N LYS A 45 4.73 14.88 3.07
CA LYS A 45 3.99 16.11 3.45
C LYS A 45 2.47 15.88 3.56
N GLY A 46 2.05 14.72 4.06
CA GLY A 46 0.64 14.33 4.22
C GLY A 46 -0.08 13.95 2.92
N LYS A 47 0.63 13.85 1.79
CA LYS A 47 0.09 13.45 0.49
C LYS A 47 0.67 12.11 0.05
N VAL A 48 -0.10 11.36 -0.74
CA VAL A 48 0.38 10.11 -1.33
C VAL A 48 1.22 10.41 -2.56
N ALA A 49 2.44 9.88 -2.58
CA ALA A 49 3.37 9.98 -3.68
C ALA A 49 3.31 8.72 -4.58
N ALA A 50 3.17 7.53 -3.98
CA ALA A 50 3.07 6.28 -4.72
C ALA A 50 2.36 5.18 -3.93
N TYR A 51 1.80 4.21 -4.65
CA TYR A 51 1.31 2.95 -4.12
C TYR A 51 2.17 1.81 -4.64
N ALA A 52 2.54 0.89 -3.76
CA ALA A 52 3.20 -0.36 -4.11
C ALA A 52 2.30 -1.52 -3.65
N LEU A 53 2.07 -2.49 -4.53
CA LEU A 53 1.33 -3.70 -4.19
C LEU A 53 2.05 -4.90 -4.81
N ARG A 54 2.31 -5.93 -4.00
CA ARG A 54 2.96 -7.17 -4.43
C ARG A 54 2.09 -8.33 -3.98
N GLN A 55 1.66 -9.19 -4.92
CA GLN A 55 1.02 -10.44 -4.54
C GLN A 55 2.04 -11.37 -3.89
N LEU A 56 1.60 -12.12 -2.86
CA LEU A 56 2.45 -13.13 -2.24
C LEU A 56 2.69 -14.29 -3.19
N LYS A 57 3.95 -14.72 -3.29
CA LYS A 57 4.31 -15.97 -3.94
C LYS A 57 3.72 -17.14 -3.15
N THR A 58 3.53 -18.28 -3.82
CA THR A 58 2.90 -19.48 -3.22
C THR A 58 3.56 -19.92 -1.92
N HIS A 59 4.88 -19.78 -1.80
CA HIS A 59 5.61 -20.13 -0.58
C HIS A 59 5.47 -19.09 0.55
N GLU A 60 5.39 -17.80 0.20
CA GLU A 60 5.25 -16.71 1.18
C GLU A 60 3.88 -16.75 1.87
N ARG A 61 2.84 -17.31 1.23
CA ARG A 61 1.51 -17.47 1.84
C ARG A 61 1.49 -18.31 3.11
N ASN A 62 2.49 -19.16 3.29
CA ASN A 62 2.61 -20.02 4.47
C ASN A 62 3.37 -19.34 5.62
N TYR A 63 3.93 -18.16 5.39
CA TYR A 63 4.64 -17.42 6.42
C TYR A 63 3.69 -16.93 7.51
N PRO A 64 4.12 -16.93 8.78
CA PRO A 64 3.36 -16.33 9.85
C PRO A 64 3.24 -14.80 9.63
N THR A 65 2.21 -14.19 10.21
CA THR A 65 1.89 -12.77 9.99
C THR A 65 3.07 -11.82 10.23
N HIS A 66 3.90 -12.09 11.25
CA HIS A 66 5.07 -11.27 11.56
C HIS A 66 6.14 -11.29 10.45
N ASP A 67 6.33 -12.43 9.79
CA ASP A 67 7.26 -12.55 8.65
C ASP A 67 6.69 -11.86 7.40
N LEU A 68 5.37 -11.88 7.23
CA LEU A 68 4.71 -11.14 6.16
C LEU A 68 4.81 -9.63 6.35
N GLU A 69 4.70 -9.14 7.58
CA GLU A 69 4.92 -7.74 7.92
C GLU A 69 6.37 -7.32 7.62
N LEU A 70 7.34 -8.16 7.97
CA LEU A 70 8.75 -7.94 7.61
C LEU A 70 8.93 -7.91 6.09
N ALA A 71 8.32 -8.83 5.35
CA ALA A 71 8.38 -8.88 3.89
C ALA A 71 7.70 -7.68 3.21
N ALA A 72 6.81 -6.97 3.90
CA ALA A 72 6.21 -5.72 3.41
C ALA A 72 7.17 -4.53 3.49
N VAL A 73 8.18 -4.61 4.36
CA VAL A 73 9.20 -3.57 4.56
C VAL A 73 10.44 -3.80 3.68
N VAL A 74 10.78 -5.07 3.42
CA VAL A 74 11.97 -5.51 2.66
C VAL A 74 11.69 -5.63 1.16
#